data_AF-A0A1F2SM80-F1
#
_entry.id   AF-A0A1F2SM80-F1
#
_cell.length_a   1.000
_cell.length_b   1.000
_cell.length_c   1.000
_cell.angle_alpha   90.00
_cell.angle_beta   90.00
_cell.angle_gamma   90.00
#
_symmetry.space_group_name_H-M   'P 1'
#
loop_
_entity.id
_entity.type
_entity.pdbx_description
1 polymer ?
#
loop_
_entity_poly.entity_id
_entity_poly.type
_entity_poly.pdbx_seq_one_letter_code
_entity_poly.pdbx_strand_id
1 'polypeptide(L)'
;MRRTVLLGVIVVALPVIGSTAAQAPQPDLPGVYRCDGKNPDGSVYQGVVEISKVRDTFRVRWTMDDGAIMGVGIYSGGVFAVSYFGGAPAVVVYKVDGNKLVGEWTMGGAEGAVYVETLTKTPGAQVPNRPDRGPDRRPAPRRPAPERDNERGIQL
;
A
#
# COMPACT_ATOMS: atom_id res chain seq x y z
N MET A 1 -74.43 -34.35 5.00
CA MET A 1 -73.27 -34.34 4.07
C MET A 1 -72.59 -32.98 4.13
N ARG A 2 -71.40 -32.87 4.72
CA ARG A 2 -70.45 -31.77 4.49
C ARG A 2 -69.04 -32.33 4.60
N ARG A 3 -68.38 -32.51 3.44
CA ARG A 3 -66.97 -32.92 3.34
C ARG A 3 -66.13 -31.65 3.38
N THR A 4 -65.42 -31.43 4.47
CA THR A 4 -64.43 -30.35 4.56
C THR A 4 -63.08 -30.92 4.15
N VAL A 5 -62.56 -30.50 3.00
CA VAL A 5 -61.21 -30.85 2.52
C VAL A 5 -60.23 -29.86 3.15
N LEU A 6 -59.32 -30.34 3.98
CA LEU A 6 -58.18 -29.58 4.48
C LEU A 6 -57.08 -29.59 3.41
N LEU A 7 -56.88 -28.45 2.75
CA LEU A 7 -55.73 -28.21 1.89
C LEU A 7 -54.47 -28.05 2.75
N GLY A 8 -53.49 -28.92 2.50
CA GLY A 8 -52.20 -28.92 3.19
C GLY A 8 -51.33 -27.72 2.81
N VAL A 9 -50.62 -27.20 3.80
CA VAL A 9 -49.51 -26.28 3.60
C VAL A 9 -48.23 -27.09 3.79
N ILE A 10 -47.59 -27.47 2.70
CA ILE A 10 -46.22 -28.04 2.72
C ILE A 10 -45.26 -26.86 2.66
N VAL A 11 -44.64 -26.53 3.80
CA VAL A 11 -43.51 -25.59 3.85
C VAL A 11 -42.27 -26.36 3.39
N VAL A 12 -41.87 -26.16 2.13
CA VAL A 12 -40.59 -26.68 1.61
C VAL A 12 -39.47 -25.76 2.12
N ALA A 13 -38.76 -26.19 3.15
CA ALA A 13 -37.54 -25.52 3.60
C ALA A 13 -36.42 -25.78 2.58
N LEU A 14 -36.16 -24.80 1.71
CA LEU A 14 -35.01 -24.84 0.79
C LEU A 14 -33.72 -24.67 1.62
N PRO A 15 -32.76 -25.62 1.54
CA PRO A 15 -31.47 -25.41 2.16
C PRO A 15 -30.78 -24.27 1.41
N VAL A 16 -30.53 -23.16 2.09
CA VAL A 16 -29.61 -22.13 1.60
C VAL A 16 -28.22 -22.75 1.63
N ILE A 17 -27.81 -23.35 0.51
CA ILE A 17 -26.44 -23.80 0.30
C ILE A 17 -25.62 -22.51 0.21
N GLY A 18 -25.09 -22.08 1.35
CA GLY A 18 -24.18 -20.94 1.42
C GLY A 18 -22.93 -21.29 0.63
N SER A 19 -22.75 -20.67 -0.53
CA SER A 19 -21.48 -20.70 -1.25
C SER A 19 -20.44 -19.99 -0.39
N THR A 20 -19.66 -20.76 0.38
CA THR A 20 -18.38 -20.26 0.89
C THR A 20 -17.47 -20.11 -0.32
N ALA A 21 -17.45 -18.92 -0.93
CA ALA A 21 -16.43 -18.58 -1.91
C ALA A 21 -15.08 -18.79 -1.23
N ALA A 22 -14.35 -19.82 -1.62
CA ALA A 22 -13.00 -20.04 -1.15
C ALA A 22 -12.20 -18.79 -1.50
N GLN A 23 -11.78 -18.05 -0.47
CA GLN A 23 -10.99 -16.85 -0.67
C GLN A 23 -9.69 -17.28 -1.35
N ALA A 24 -9.47 -16.81 -2.58
CA ALA A 24 -8.24 -17.10 -3.31
C ALA A 24 -7.05 -16.77 -2.40
N PRO A 25 -6.00 -17.61 -2.38
CA PRO A 25 -4.83 -17.36 -1.56
C PRO A 25 -4.32 -15.94 -1.78
N GLN A 26 -4.18 -15.16 -0.71
CA GLN A 26 -3.60 -13.83 -0.80
C GLN A 26 -2.16 -13.99 -1.28
N PRO A 27 -1.70 -13.23 -2.28
CA PRO A 27 -0.33 -13.32 -2.75
C PRO A 27 0.65 -13.01 -1.62
N ASP A 28 1.77 -13.72 -1.62
CA ASP A 28 2.88 -13.43 -0.72
C ASP A 28 3.60 -12.15 -1.19
N LEU A 29 3.12 -11.01 -0.69
CA LEU A 29 3.64 -9.68 -0.99
C LEU A 29 4.86 -9.26 -0.14
N PRO A 30 5.01 -9.65 1.14
CA PRO A 30 6.18 -9.26 1.91
C PRO A 30 7.49 -9.80 1.30
N GLY A 31 8.54 -8.98 1.34
CA GLY A 31 9.86 -9.36 0.83
C GLY A 31 10.69 -8.18 0.35
N VAL A 32 11.85 -8.50 -0.22
CA VAL A 32 12.75 -7.55 -0.86
C VAL A 32 12.65 -7.74 -2.37
N TYR A 33 12.57 -6.64 -3.10
CA TYR A 33 12.39 -6.60 -4.54
C TYR A 33 13.44 -5.69 -5.16
N ARG A 34 13.92 -6.06 -6.35
CA ARG A 34 14.57 -5.09 -7.25
C ARG A 34 13.48 -4.31 -7.98
N CYS A 35 13.62 -2.99 -8.01
CA CYS A 35 12.76 -2.10 -8.77
C CYS A 35 13.48 -1.65 -10.04
N ASP A 36 12.77 -1.73 -11.17
CA ASP A 36 13.19 -1.19 -12.46
C ASP A 36 12.03 -0.32 -13.00
N GLY A 37 12.29 0.97 -13.26
CA GLY A 37 11.26 1.91 -13.72
C GLY A 37 11.81 3.07 -14.55
N LYS A 38 10.91 3.96 -14.98
CA LYS A 38 11.25 5.16 -15.76
C LYS A 38 10.61 6.42 -15.17
N ASN A 39 11.38 7.49 -15.10
CA ASN A 39 10.94 8.81 -14.70
C ASN A 39 10.15 9.52 -15.81
N PRO A 40 9.44 10.61 -15.49
CA PRO A 40 8.74 11.45 -16.47
C PRO A 40 9.60 11.96 -17.62
N ASP A 41 10.88 12.24 -17.36
CA ASP A 41 11.85 12.70 -18.36
C ASP A 41 12.41 11.56 -19.24
N GLY A 42 11.97 10.32 -19.02
CA GLY A 42 12.41 9.13 -19.74
C GLY A 42 13.67 8.48 -19.17
N SER A 43 14.34 9.08 -18.19
CA SER A 43 15.48 8.46 -17.50
C SER A 43 15.04 7.19 -16.76
N VAL A 44 15.92 6.19 -16.70
CA VAL A 44 15.67 4.95 -15.95
C VAL A 44 16.05 5.16 -14.50
N TYR A 45 15.26 4.58 -13.59
CA TYR A 45 15.65 4.44 -12.19
C TYR A 45 15.67 2.97 -11.80
N GLN A 46 16.57 2.66 -10.88
CA GLN A 46 16.68 1.34 -10.27
C GLN A 46 16.80 1.51 -8.76
N GLY A 47 16.32 0.51 -8.03
CA GLY A 47 16.50 0.49 -6.59
C GLY A 47 16.01 -0.78 -5.94
N VAL A 48 15.92 -0.71 -4.61
CA VAL A 48 15.46 -1.80 -3.76
C VAL A 48 14.16 -1.41 -3.10
N VAL A 49 13.17 -2.30 -3.16
CA VAL A 49 11.88 -2.12 -2.51
C VAL A 49 11.68 -3.17 -1.44
N GLU A 50 11.45 -2.72 -0.22
CA GLU A 50 11.09 -3.56 0.92
C GLU A 50 9.59 -3.45 1.18
N ILE A 51 8.89 -4.59 1.15
CA ILE A 51 7.48 -4.68 1.49
C ILE A 51 7.35 -5.46 2.81
N SER A 52 6.74 -4.84 3.83
CA SER A 52 6.48 -5.47 5.12
C SER A 52 4.98 -5.45 5.42
N LYS A 53 4.42 -6.56 5.90
CA LYS A 53 3.05 -6.60 6.42
C LYS A 53 2.97 -5.82 7.74
N VAL A 54 1.96 -4.97 7.89
CA VAL A 54 1.65 -4.24 9.14
C VAL A 54 0.17 -4.42 9.42
N ARG A 55 -0.16 -5.39 10.28
CA ARG A 55 -1.55 -5.85 10.50
C ARG A 55 -2.21 -6.17 9.15
N ASP A 56 -3.29 -5.49 8.79
CA ASP A 56 -4.01 -5.70 7.53
C ASP A 56 -3.42 -4.93 6.35
N THR A 57 -2.53 -3.97 6.61
CA THR A 57 -1.90 -3.11 5.60
C THR A 57 -0.46 -3.51 5.32
N PHE A 58 0.22 -2.77 4.45
CA PHE A 58 1.62 -2.95 4.11
C PHE A 58 2.38 -1.63 4.27
N ARG A 59 3.61 -1.72 4.77
CA ARG A 59 4.60 -0.66 4.67
C ARG A 59 5.51 -0.97 3.50
N VAL A 60 5.72 0.01 2.64
CA VAL A 60 6.60 -0.11 1.46
C VAL A 60 7.70 0.94 1.57
N ARG A 61 8.94 0.54 1.30
CA ARG A 61 10.10 1.42 1.29
C ARG A 61 10.85 1.23 -0.01
N TRP A 62 10.93 2.29 -0.81
CA TRP A 62 11.83 2.37 -1.95
C TRP A 62 13.14 3.00 -1.48
N THR A 63 14.26 2.39 -1.83
CA THR A 63 15.60 2.94 -1.63
C THR A 63 16.26 3.04 -3.01
N MET A 64 16.52 4.27 -3.42
CA MET A 64 17.14 4.66 -4.69
C MET A 64 18.48 5.35 -4.38
N ASP A 65 19.23 5.74 -5.41
CA ASP A 65 20.53 6.41 -5.24
C ASP A 65 20.44 7.77 -4.52
N ASP A 66 19.33 8.49 -4.70
CA ASP A 66 19.09 9.83 -4.15
C ASP A 66 18.40 9.83 -2.78
N GLY A 67 18.02 8.65 -2.26
CA GLY A 67 17.42 8.53 -0.94
C GLY A 67 16.40 7.41 -0.83
N ALA A 68 15.45 7.59 0.08
CA ALA A 68 14.42 6.59 0.33
C ALA A 68 13.04 7.23 0.54
N ILE A 69 12.03 6.59 -0.06
CA ILE A 69 10.64 6.99 -0.02
C ILE A 69 9.85 5.91 0.72
N MET A 70 8.90 6.34 1.55
CA MET A 70 8.01 5.45 2.29
C MET A 70 6.59 5.55 1.75
N GLY A 71 5.90 4.42 1.72
CA GLY A 71 4.49 4.34 1.36
C GLY A 71 3.71 3.37 2.24
N VAL A 72 2.39 3.47 2.13
CA VAL A 72 1.42 2.59 2.79
C VAL A 72 0.54 1.96 1.73
N GLY A 73 0.41 0.64 1.80
CA GLY A 73 -0.30 -0.14 0.79
C GLY A 73 -1.39 -1.03 1.35
N ILE A 74 -2.34 -1.35 0.48
CA ILE A 74 -3.41 -2.32 0.71
C ILE A 74 -3.46 -3.29 -0.47
N TYR A 75 -3.84 -4.54 -0.19
CA TYR A 75 -4.15 -5.50 -1.23
C TYR A 75 -5.66 -5.77 -1.22
N SER A 76 -6.33 -5.45 -2.32
CA SER A 76 -7.78 -5.61 -2.44
C SER A 76 -8.15 -5.93 -3.89
N GLY A 77 -9.09 -6.88 -4.07
CA GLY A 77 -9.61 -7.22 -5.40
C GLY A 77 -8.56 -7.68 -6.42
N GLY A 78 -7.45 -8.28 -5.98
CA GLY A 78 -6.37 -8.69 -6.88
C GLY A 78 -5.30 -7.62 -7.16
N VAL A 79 -5.45 -6.41 -6.59
CA VAL A 79 -4.56 -5.27 -6.83
C VAL A 79 -3.85 -4.89 -5.54
N PHE A 80 -2.54 -4.69 -5.63
CA PHE A 80 -1.75 -4.09 -4.57
C PHE A 80 -1.58 -2.58 -4.84
N ALA A 81 -2.30 -1.74 -4.10
CA ALA A 81 -2.23 -0.29 -4.25
C ALA A 81 -1.39 0.32 -3.13
N VAL A 82 -0.52 1.28 -3.45
CA VAL A 82 0.36 1.94 -2.49
C VAL A 82 0.34 3.45 -2.71
N SER A 83 0.06 4.20 -1.65
CA SER A 83 0.23 5.66 -1.64
C SER A 83 1.58 6.02 -1.01
N TYR A 84 2.24 7.02 -1.58
CA TYR A 84 3.53 7.53 -1.10
C TYR A 84 3.67 9.03 -1.38
N PHE A 85 4.69 9.64 -0.80
CA PHE A 85 5.01 11.06 -1.02
C PHE A 85 6.49 11.20 -1.38
N GLY A 86 6.75 11.56 -2.64
CA GLY A 86 8.10 11.75 -3.21
C GLY A 86 8.31 13.17 -3.74
N GLY A 87 7.88 14.17 -2.97
CA GLY A 87 7.83 15.58 -3.40
C GLY A 87 6.44 16.05 -3.83
N ALA A 88 5.61 15.12 -4.30
CA ALA A 88 4.16 15.31 -4.51
C ALA A 88 3.39 14.06 -4.04
N PRO A 89 2.07 14.16 -3.79
CA PRO A 89 1.23 13.01 -3.53
C PRO A 89 1.26 12.05 -4.72
N ALA A 90 1.48 10.77 -4.47
CA ALA A 90 1.63 9.77 -5.50
C ALA A 90 0.92 8.46 -5.15
N VAL A 91 0.64 7.68 -6.19
CA VAL A 91 0.04 6.35 -6.08
C VAL A 91 0.65 5.42 -7.11
N VAL A 92 0.83 4.16 -6.71
CA VAL A 92 1.13 3.05 -7.60
C VAL A 92 0.14 1.91 -7.37
N VAL A 93 -0.27 1.25 -8.45
CA VAL A 93 -1.04 0.01 -8.40
C VAL A 93 -0.24 -1.10 -9.07
N TYR A 94 -0.17 -2.25 -8.43
CA TYR A 94 0.52 -3.42 -8.95
C TYR A 94 -0.43 -4.58 -9.19
N LYS A 95 -0.21 -5.26 -10.32
CA LYS A 95 -0.70 -6.62 -10.56
C LYS A 95 0.38 -7.61 -10.14
N VAL A 96 -0.02 -8.68 -9.46
CA VAL A 96 0.88 -9.77 -9.09
C VAL A 96 1.00 -10.74 -10.26
N ASP A 97 2.23 -10.97 -10.71
CA ASP A 97 2.58 -11.90 -11.79
C ASP A 97 3.75 -12.79 -11.35
N GLY A 98 3.43 -13.93 -10.74
CA GLY A 98 4.42 -14.84 -10.17
C GLY A 98 5.31 -14.16 -9.12
N ASN A 99 6.60 -14.01 -9.43
CA ASN A 99 7.56 -13.32 -8.57
C ASN A 99 7.69 -11.82 -8.88
N LYS A 100 6.86 -11.27 -9.77
CA LYS A 100 6.87 -9.87 -10.18
C LYS A 100 5.64 -9.13 -9.68
N LEU A 101 5.82 -7.83 -9.45
CA LEU A 101 4.75 -6.86 -9.32
C LEU A 101 4.87 -5.89 -10.48
N VAL A 102 3.93 -5.95 -11.42
CA VAL A 102 3.90 -5.06 -12.59
C VAL A 102 3.07 -3.85 -12.22
N GLY A 103 3.72 -2.70 -12.15
CA GLY A 103 3.19 -1.47 -11.57
C GLY A 103 2.88 -0.38 -12.60
N GLU A 104 1.79 0.32 -12.34
CA GLU A 104 1.47 1.61 -12.97
C GLU A 104 1.38 2.67 -11.88
N TRP A 105 2.08 3.79 -12.07
CA TRP A 105 2.16 4.85 -11.05
C TRP A 105 2.00 6.23 -11.66
N THR A 106 1.57 7.16 -10.81
CA THR A 106 1.44 8.58 -11.13
C THR A 106 1.61 9.44 -9.88
N MET A 107 1.78 10.74 -10.07
CA MET A 107 1.93 11.71 -9.00
C MET A 107 1.29 13.06 -9.36
N GLY A 108 1.04 13.88 -8.34
CA GLY A 108 0.61 15.26 -8.55
C GLY A 108 1.60 16.02 -9.43
N GLY A 109 1.08 16.77 -10.42
CA GLY A 109 1.89 17.48 -11.41
C GLY A 109 2.31 16.66 -12.62
N ALA A 110 1.95 15.38 -12.71
CA ALA A 110 2.19 14.56 -13.91
C ALA A 110 1.17 14.81 -15.05
N GLU A 111 0.23 15.75 -14.89
CA GLU A 111 -0.77 16.13 -15.90
C GLU A 111 -1.53 14.94 -16.53
N GLY A 112 -1.87 13.94 -15.71
CA GLY A 112 -2.60 12.74 -16.13
C GLY A 112 -1.73 11.66 -16.76
N ALA A 113 -0.41 11.84 -16.86
CA ALA A 113 0.50 10.81 -17.31
C ALA A 113 0.58 9.64 -16.31
N VAL A 114 0.74 8.44 -16.85
CA VAL A 114 0.94 7.20 -16.11
C VAL A 114 2.25 6.57 -16.58
N TYR A 115 3.04 6.13 -15.60
CA TYR A 115 4.34 5.53 -15.82
C TYR A 115 4.34 4.08 -15.34
N VAL A 116 5.34 3.32 -15.78
CA VAL A 116 5.46 1.90 -15.44
C VAL A 116 6.69 1.65 -14.58
N GLU A 117 6.56 0.69 -13.69
CA GLU A 117 7.68 0.08 -12.99
C GLU A 117 7.44 -1.42 -12.83
N THR A 118 8.50 -2.17 -12.57
CA THR A 118 8.41 -3.59 -12.26
C THR A 118 9.24 -3.89 -11.03
N LEU A 119 8.61 -4.51 -10.04
CA LEU A 119 9.30 -5.06 -8.88
C LEU A 119 9.52 -6.56 -9.12
N THR A 120 10.76 -7.03 -9.05
CA THR A 120 11.09 -8.46 -9.12
C THR A 120 11.55 -8.94 -7.75
N LYS A 121 10.83 -9.90 -7.16
CA LYS A 121 11.11 -10.44 -5.83
C LYS A 121 12.47 -11.12 -5.84
N THR A 122 13.33 -10.78 -4.87
CA THR A 122 14.64 -11.39 -4.68
C THR A 122 14.50 -12.59 -3.72
N PRO A 123 14.61 -13.84 -4.20
CA PRO A 123 14.43 -15.01 -3.34
C PRO A 123 15.48 -15.06 -2.23
N GLY A 124 15.06 -15.39 -1.01
CA GLY A 124 15.96 -15.51 0.15
C GLY A 124 16.43 -14.18 0.76
N ALA A 125 16.20 -13.04 0.10
CA ALA A 125 16.45 -11.73 0.70
C ALA A 125 15.32 -11.40 1.68
N GLN A 126 15.67 -11.26 2.95
CA GLN A 126 14.74 -10.86 3.99
C GLN A 126 14.79 -9.34 4.19
N VAL A 127 13.62 -8.74 4.42
CA VAL A 127 13.55 -7.39 4.94
C VAL A 127 14.31 -7.41 6.27
N PRO A 128 15.34 -6.57 6.49
CA PRO A 128 16.09 -6.58 7.73
C PRO A 128 15.12 -6.52 8.92
N ASN A 129 15.24 -7.46 9.85
CA ASN A 129 14.46 -7.48 11.07
C ASN A 129 14.76 -6.20 11.86
N ARG A 130 14.00 -5.14 11.62
CA ARG A 130 14.03 -3.97 12.48
C ARG A 130 13.22 -4.35 13.70
N PRO A 131 13.83 -4.41 14.91
CA PRO A 131 13.06 -4.69 16.12
C PRO A 131 11.88 -3.72 16.16
N ASP A 132 10.70 -4.27 16.39
CA ASP A 132 9.46 -3.53 16.47
C ASP A 132 9.63 -2.53 17.62
N ARG A 133 9.99 -1.27 17.29
CA ARG A 133 10.00 -0.22 18.30
C ARG A 133 8.54 -0.01 18.64
N GLY A 134 8.11 -0.57 19.77
CA GLY A 134 6.78 -0.36 20.33
C GLY A 134 6.45 1.13 20.45
N PRO A 135 5.22 1.48 20.88
CA PRO A 135 4.71 2.86 20.88
C PRO A 135 5.47 3.85 21.79
N ASP A 136 6.54 3.40 22.46
CA ASP A 136 7.31 4.14 23.45
C ASP A 136 8.29 5.16 22.85
N ARG A 137 7.84 5.92 21.84
CA ARG A 137 8.48 7.18 21.52
C ARG A 137 8.03 8.18 22.57
N ARG A 138 8.88 8.41 23.58
CA ARG A 138 8.87 9.70 24.28
C ARG A 138 8.80 10.80 23.20
N PRO A 139 7.89 11.78 23.32
CA PRO A 139 7.85 12.89 22.37
C PRO A 139 9.27 13.42 22.20
N ALA A 140 9.75 13.54 20.96
CA ALA A 140 11.00 14.23 20.71
C ALA A 140 10.93 15.57 21.45
N PRO A 141 11.97 15.97 22.22
CA PRO A 141 11.95 17.25 22.89
C PRO A 141 11.61 18.30 21.85
N ARG A 142 10.54 19.09 22.11
CA ARG A 142 10.15 20.18 21.23
C ARG A 142 11.39 21.02 21.02
N ARG A 143 11.89 21.11 19.79
CA ARG A 143 12.91 22.12 19.47
C ARG A 143 12.34 23.45 19.94
N PRO A 144 13.09 24.25 20.72
CA PRO A 144 12.65 25.60 21.04
C PRO A 144 12.31 26.32 19.73
N ALA A 145 11.18 27.02 19.71
CA ALA A 145 10.88 27.91 18.59
C ALA A 145 12.06 28.87 18.39
N PRO A 146 12.44 29.20 17.15
CA PRO A 146 13.42 30.25 16.93
C PRO A 146 12.95 31.50 17.65
N GLU A 147 13.83 32.03 18.50
CA GLU A 147 13.62 33.28 19.24
C GLU A 147 13.30 34.36 18.21
N ARG A 148 12.10 34.95 18.31
CA ARG A 148 11.77 36.10 17.48
C ARG A 148 12.67 37.22 17.96
N ASP A 149 13.67 37.56 17.16
CA ASP A 149 14.49 38.76 17.32
C ASP A 149 13.56 39.97 17.17
N ASN A 150 12.98 40.38 18.31
CA ASN A 150 12.23 41.61 18.42
C ASN A 150 13.24 42.72 18.71
N GLU A 151 13.08 43.83 18.01
CA GLU A 151 13.74 45.13 18.25
C GLU A 151 15.06 45.39 17.49
N ARG A 152 14.91 45.88 16.25
CA ARG A 152 15.60 47.13 15.88
C ARG A 152 14.61 48.12 15.34
N GLY A 153 14.55 49.26 16.01
CA GLY A 153 13.54 50.29 15.85
C GLY A 153 13.54 50.95 14.49
N ILE A 154 12.35 51.38 14.10
CA ILE A 154 12.16 52.56 13.27
C ILE A 154 11.43 53.55 14.18
N GLN A 155 12.20 54.50 14.74
CA GLN A 155 11.63 55.76 15.22
C GLN A 155 11.73 56.77 14.07
N LEU A 156 10.56 57.33 13.73
CA LEU A 156 10.26 58.49 12.88
C LEU A 156 10.63 58.41 11.39
#